data_AF-A0A9D2GRS4-F1
#
_entry.id   AF-A0A9D2GRS4-F1
#
_cell.length_a   1.000
_cell.length_b   1.000
_cell.length_c   1.000
_cell.angle_alpha   90.00
_cell.angle_beta   90.00
_cell.angle_gamma   90.00
#
_symmetry.space_group_name_H-M   'P 1'
#
loop_
_entity.id
_entity.type
_entity.pdbx_description
1 polymer ?
#
loop_
_entity_poly.entity_id
_entity_poly.type
_entity_poly.pdbx_seq_one_letter_code
_entity_poly.pdbx_strand_id
1 'polypeptide(L)'
;MKRIIRTALIALVTAAVSACSMYDDTELRDRLDGIDDKIASLEETVKGINSDIDALQKIVDALRQNVTIDRVEAGTDGYVIYFSDGTTAEITNGRDGAYAPVISVAQDDTDGLWYWTIDGEWLVVDGQRIRAQGIDGEDGQPGEDAVSPQVRINPDTKMWEISVDGGLNWESTGIVAEGQDGELGTGGSGIIADVDYESNAYNVIFILADGTRISVPKTISVEFNIEGLSSEGVESYLYGSSRTYNVEISGMFAYVVNKPDGWRVTLSMAEDTTLTVTAPTRENTYAETEGMIGFSLQSMTGEVSMVTFRVKAVEYELRVLTFEGEYWSSLIDTPQYGGPLLYGESGAGPADYEWYDDGNTFLKHVMPENFGTTCYMGGGHAVSDYVETDIANGDYLHQLAVYYKDPVTGFGGHNGSENFCVHFGYKDESPYNMTENLPSIEFGDGVARVVDHLYIMWNTYLANCVSNGNGFTDPLTPDGYVKVIAIGYDAEGVKIEQEPEFFLASSEGNIREWTKWNLSSLGKVSRIEFNMAGDSDNGYGFSQPAYFCYDDVAVRFE
;
A
#
# COMPACT_ATOMS: atom_id res chain seq x y z
N MET A 1 39.85 108.98 0.59
CA MET A 1 38.54 108.78 -0.07
C MET A 1 38.35 107.41 -0.74
N LYS A 2 39.33 106.83 -1.45
CA LYS A 2 39.18 105.51 -2.12
C LYS A 2 38.87 104.30 -1.20
N ARG A 3 39.18 104.36 0.10
CA ARG A 3 38.85 103.29 1.06
C ARG A 3 37.39 103.30 1.54
N ILE A 4 36.78 104.48 1.67
CA ILE A 4 35.39 104.60 2.20
C ILE A 4 34.36 104.18 1.14
N ILE A 5 34.62 104.47 -0.15
CA ILE A 5 33.74 104.04 -1.25
C ILE A 5 33.77 102.51 -1.42
N ARG A 6 34.91 101.85 -1.16
CA ARG A 6 35.01 100.37 -1.19
C ARG A 6 34.24 99.72 -0.03
N THR A 7 34.25 100.32 1.16
CA THR A 7 33.49 99.77 2.30
C THR A 7 31.99 99.98 2.11
N ALA A 8 31.56 101.11 1.51
CA ALA A 8 30.16 101.35 1.18
C ALA A 8 29.65 100.44 0.05
N LEU A 9 30.47 100.13 -0.96
CA LEU A 9 30.10 99.19 -2.03
C LEU A 9 30.02 97.74 -1.52
N ILE A 10 30.92 97.32 -0.63
CA ILE A 10 30.91 95.97 -0.05
C ILE A 10 29.71 95.80 0.90
N ALA A 11 29.36 96.82 1.68
CA ALA A 11 28.19 96.80 2.55
C ALA A 11 26.86 96.79 1.77
N LEU A 12 26.80 97.42 0.58
CA LEU A 12 25.60 97.40 -0.27
C LEU A 12 25.43 96.05 -0.99
N VAL A 13 26.54 95.39 -1.35
CA VAL A 13 26.52 94.06 -1.99
C VAL A 13 26.22 92.95 -0.97
N THR A 14 26.66 93.05 0.28
CA THR A 14 26.27 92.11 1.35
C THR A 14 24.83 92.32 1.83
N ALA A 15 24.31 93.55 1.81
CA ALA A 15 22.89 93.82 2.09
C ALA A 15 21.95 93.30 0.98
N ALA A 16 22.41 93.25 -0.28
CA ALA A 16 21.63 92.67 -1.39
C ALA A 16 21.58 91.13 -1.33
N VAL A 17 22.57 90.47 -0.74
CA VAL A 17 22.60 88.99 -0.57
C VAL A 17 21.87 88.53 0.70
N SER A 18 21.72 89.39 1.71
CA SER A 18 20.94 89.11 2.92
C SER A 18 19.44 89.45 2.79
N ALA A 19 19.01 89.96 1.64
CA ALA A 19 17.61 89.98 1.23
C ALA A 19 17.11 88.61 0.69
N CYS A 20 17.98 87.61 0.59
CA CYS A 20 17.57 86.20 0.58
C CYS A 20 17.61 85.66 2.01
N SER A 21 16.79 86.23 2.90
CA SER A 21 16.37 85.49 4.10
C SER A 21 15.41 84.40 3.64
N MET A 22 16.01 83.26 3.33
CA MET A 22 15.54 81.90 3.58
C MET A 22 14.02 81.75 3.58
N TYR A 23 13.49 81.37 2.42
CA TYR A 23 12.20 80.69 2.33
C TYR A 23 12.27 79.44 3.20
N ASP A 24 11.58 79.46 4.34
CA ASP A 24 11.42 78.33 5.26
C ASP A 24 10.11 77.64 4.91
N ASP A 25 10.21 76.53 4.17
CA ASP A 25 9.10 75.72 3.69
C ASP A 25 8.94 74.40 4.45
N THR A 26 9.58 74.26 5.62
CA THR A 26 9.50 73.05 6.45
C THR A 26 8.04 72.69 6.77
N GLU A 27 7.19 73.66 7.14
CA GLU A 27 5.76 73.41 7.41
C GLU A 27 5.00 72.88 6.17
N LEU A 28 5.37 73.36 4.96
CA LEU A 28 4.74 72.89 3.72
C LEU A 28 5.22 71.49 3.36
N ARG A 29 6.49 71.15 3.65
CA ARG A 29 7.05 69.81 3.44
C ARG A 29 6.48 68.81 4.43
N ASP A 30 6.39 69.14 5.71
CA ASP A 30 5.77 68.28 6.74
C ASP A 30 4.30 67.97 6.42
N ARG A 31 3.56 68.97 5.89
CA ARG A 31 2.18 68.76 5.42
C ARG A 31 2.09 67.92 4.14
N LEU A 32 3.08 68.04 3.25
CA LEU A 32 3.15 67.24 2.03
C LEU A 32 3.47 65.78 2.37
N ASP A 33 4.48 65.54 3.20
CA ASP A 33 4.87 64.21 3.68
C ASP A 33 3.68 63.55 4.41
N GLY A 34 2.96 64.29 5.26
CA GLY A 34 1.75 63.79 5.91
C GLY A 34 0.56 63.52 4.98
N ILE A 35 0.50 64.16 3.80
CA ILE A 35 -0.48 63.85 2.75
C ILE A 35 -0.05 62.60 1.99
N ASP A 36 1.23 62.47 1.66
CA ASP A 36 1.79 61.29 0.99
C ASP A 36 1.58 60.02 1.85
N ASP A 37 1.81 60.11 3.17
CA ASP A 37 1.54 59.03 4.11
C ASP A 37 0.05 58.66 4.18
N LYS A 38 -0.85 59.66 4.15
CA LYS A 38 -2.31 59.43 4.14
C LYS A 38 -2.77 58.80 2.84
N ILE A 39 -2.24 59.24 1.70
CA ILE A 39 -2.55 58.68 0.39
C ILE A 39 -2.09 57.22 0.36
N ALA A 40 -0.86 56.92 0.78
CA ALA A 40 -0.35 55.55 0.84
C ALA A 40 -1.21 54.65 1.75
N SER A 41 -1.68 55.18 2.89
CA SER A 41 -2.57 54.45 3.81
C SER A 41 -3.95 54.17 3.20
N LEU A 42 -4.55 55.16 2.52
CA LEU A 42 -5.85 55.00 1.85
C LEU A 42 -5.76 54.06 0.65
N GLU A 43 -4.68 54.12 -0.14
CA GLU A 43 -4.42 53.17 -1.23
C GLU A 43 -4.32 51.73 -0.73
N GLU A 44 -3.59 51.51 0.37
CA GLU A 44 -3.48 50.19 0.98
C GLU A 44 -4.82 49.73 1.59
N THR A 45 -5.61 50.64 2.16
CA THR A 45 -6.96 50.35 2.67
C THR A 45 -7.89 49.90 1.55
N VAL A 46 -7.93 50.64 0.44
CA VAL A 46 -8.73 50.28 -0.74
C VAL A 46 -8.31 48.92 -1.29
N LYS A 47 -7.01 48.65 -1.36
CA LYS A 47 -6.48 47.36 -1.82
C LYS A 47 -6.88 46.22 -0.90
N GLY A 48 -6.77 46.40 0.42
CA GLY A 48 -7.18 45.42 1.43
C GLY A 48 -8.67 45.10 1.35
N ILE A 49 -9.52 46.14 1.34
CA ILE A 49 -10.98 45.94 1.22
C ILE A 49 -11.33 45.18 -0.06
N ASN A 50 -10.77 45.56 -1.22
CA ASN A 50 -11.04 44.84 -2.47
C ASN A 50 -10.54 43.37 -2.43
N SER A 51 -9.43 43.10 -1.76
CA SER A 51 -8.94 41.72 -1.53
C SER A 51 -9.93 40.92 -0.66
N ASP A 52 -10.43 41.53 0.42
CA ASP A 52 -11.39 40.87 1.31
C ASP A 52 -12.75 40.64 0.62
N ILE A 53 -13.18 41.54 -0.29
CA ILE A 53 -14.38 41.33 -1.13
C ILE A 53 -14.19 40.09 -2.00
N ASP A 54 -13.05 39.98 -2.70
CA ASP A 54 -12.73 38.81 -3.54
C ASP A 54 -12.70 37.52 -2.70
N ALA A 55 -12.07 37.56 -1.52
CA ALA A 55 -12.03 36.43 -0.61
C ALA A 55 -13.42 36.02 -0.12
N LEU A 56 -14.26 36.97 0.28
CA LEU A 56 -15.63 36.71 0.73
C LEU A 56 -16.48 36.11 -0.39
N GLN A 57 -16.34 36.61 -1.63
CA GLN A 57 -17.02 36.03 -2.79
C GLN A 57 -16.63 34.56 -2.98
N LYS A 58 -15.33 34.25 -2.97
CA LYS A 58 -14.82 32.88 -3.10
C LYS A 58 -15.32 31.96 -1.98
N ILE A 59 -15.40 32.46 -0.74
CA ILE A 59 -15.94 31.70 0.40
C ILE A 59 -17.43 31.38 0.18
N VAL A 60 -18.22 32.34 -0.28
CA VAL A 60 -19.64 32.15 -0.58
C VAL A 60 -19.85 31.18 -1.74
N ASP A 61 -19.05 31.30 -2.81
CA ASP A 61 -19.10 30.39 -3.95
C ASP A 61 -18.70 28.95 -3.54
N ALA A 62 -17.68 28.79 -2.70
CA ALA A 62 -17.24 27.49 -2.20
C ALA A 62 -18.35 26.74 -1.45
N LEU A 63 -19.10 27.44 -0.57
CA LEU A 63 -20.25 26.85 0.12
C LEU A 63 -21.30 26.30 -0.83
N ARG A 64 -21.60 27.10 -1.86
CA ARG A 64 -22.62 26.76 -2.85
C ARG A 64 -22.20 25.55 -3.70
N GLN A 65 -20.91 25.39 -3.97
CA GLN A 65 -20.37 24.29 -4.74
C GLN A 65 -20.04 23.05 -3.89
N ASN A 66 -20.31 23.06 -2.58
CA ASN A 66 -19.87 22.04 -1.62
C ASN A 66 -18.34 21.82 -1.64
N VAL A 67 -17.58 22.88 -1.93
CA VAL A 67 -16.13 22.88 -1.83
C VAL A 67 -15.75 23.03 -0.36
N THR A 68 -14.82 22.20 0.08
CA THR A 68 -14.34 22.19 1.47
C THR A 68 -13.03 22.95 1.61
N ILE A 69 -12.63 23.25 2.84
CA ILE A 69 -11.35 23.89 3.15
C ILE A 69 -10.32 22.82 3.52
N ASP A 70 -9.27 22.71 2.71
CA ASP A 70 -8.14 21.80 2.98
C ASP A 70 -7.32 22.29 4.17
N ARG A 71 -7.03 23.59 4.21
CA ARG A 71 -6.23 24.21 5.27
C ARG A 71 -6.38 25.73 5.29
N VAL A 72 -6.08 26.31 6.46
CA VAL A 72 -5.98 27.76 6.68
C VAL A 72 -4.55 28.06 7.13
N GLU A 73 -3.89 29.02 6.50
CA GLU A 73 -2.60 29.54 6.94
C GLU A 73 -2.78 30.97 7.49
N ALA A 74 -2.39 31.17 8.76
CA ALA A 74 -2.30 32.51 9.34
C ALA A 74 -0.96 33.15 8.99
N GLY A 75 -0.99 34.37 8.45
CA GLY A 75 0.16 35.22 8.17
C GLY A 75 0.23 36.44 9.08
N THR A 76 1.25 37.29 8.89
CA THR A 76 1.38 38.57 9.61
C THR A 76 0.28 39.56 9.24
N ASP A 77 -0.18 39.50 8.00
CA ASP A 77 -1.08 40.48 7.40
C ASP A 77 -2.44 39.88 7.01
N GLY A 78 -2.80 38.70 7.54
CA GLY A 78 -4.11 38.08 7.32
C GLY A 78 -4.09 36.56 7.25
N TYR A 79 -4.95 35.98 6.42
CA TYR A 79 -5.11 34.53 6.24
C TYR A 79 -5.08 34.14 4.76
N VAL A 80 -4.53 32.96 4.47
CA VAL A 80 -4.70 32.29 3.17
C VAL A 80 -5.55 31.04 3.37
N ILE A 81 -6.68 30.98 2.66
CA ILE A 81 -7.60 29.85 2.67
C ILE A 81 -7.32 28.99 1.44
N TYR A 82 -7.12 27.68 1.64
CA TYR A 82 -6.92 26.71 0.58
C TYR A 82 -8.15 25.83 0.48
N PHE A 83 -8.79 25.82 -0.68
CA PHE A 83 -9.99 25.05 -0.95
C PHE A 83 -9.66 23.71 -1.60
N SER A 84 -10.56 22.73 -1.43
CA SER A 84 -10.42 21.37 -1.96
C SER A 84 -10.43 21.27 -3.49
N ASP A 85 -10.86 22.34 -4.17
CA ASP A 85 -10.81 22.47 -5.63
C ASP A 85 -9.46 23.03 -6.14
N GLY A 86 -8.52 23.31 -5.22
CA GLY A 86 -7.20 23.86 -5.48
C GLY A 86 -7.15 25.39 -5.59
N THR A 87 -8.28 26.09 -5.46
CA THR A 87 -8.31 27.55 -5.44
C THR A 87 -7.92 28.12 -4.07
N THR A 88 -7.64 29.43 -4.02
CA THR A 88 -7.28 30.13 -2.79
C THR A 88 -7.98 31.48 -2.63
N ALA A 89 -8.22 31.86 -1.37
CA ALA A 89 -8.67 33.19 -0.98
C ALA A 89 -7.66 33.84 -0.01
N GLU A 90 -7.37 35.12 -0.22
CA GLU A 90 -6.47 35.91 0.63
C GLU A 90 -7.30 36.93 1.40
N ILE A 91 -7.35 36.76 2.71
CA ILE A 91 -8.01 37.66 3.65
C ILE A 91 -6.94 38.55 4.25
N THR A 92 -7.15 39.85 4.27
CA THR A 92 -6.23 40.81 4.89
C THR A 92 -6.64 41.09 6.33
N ASN A 93 -5.67 41.27 7.21
CA ASN A 93 -5.89 41.88 8.52
C ASN A 93 -6.21 43.34 8.26
N GLY A 94 -7.49 43.68 8.09
CA GLY A 94 -7.87 45.05 7.78
C GLY A 94 -7.21 46.02 8.76
N ARG A 95 -6.49 46.99 8.21
CA ARG A 95 -5.92 48.09 8.98
C ARG A 95 -7.05 49.04 9.35
N ASP A 96 -6.98 49.69 10.51
CA ASP A 96 -7.91 50.75 10.90
C ASP A 96 -7.96 51.80 9.78
N GLY A 97 -8.98 51.69 8.93
CA GLY A 97 -9.22 52.55 7.79
C GLY A 97 -10.12 53.72 8.19
N ALA A 98 -9.89 54.88 7.60
CA ALA A 98 -10.79 56.02 7.79
C ALA A 98 -12.21 55.68 7.29
N TYR A 99 -13.22 55.84 8.16
CA TYR A 99 -14.67 55.80 7.86
C TYR A 99 -15.03 55.05 6.56
N ALA A 100 -14.82 53.73 6.51
CA ALA A 100 -15.10 52.91 5.33
C ALA A 100 -16.52 52.34 5.36
N PRO A 101 -17.19 52.10 4.21
CA PRO A 101 -18.45 51.38 4.15
C PRO A 101 -18.32 49.97 4.70
N VAL A 102 -19.32 49.49 5.45
CA VAL A 102 -19.38 48.09 5.91
C VAL A 102 -19.94 47.24 4.78
N ILE A 103 -19.06 46.59 4.02
CA ILE A 103 -19.45 45.62 3.00
C ILE A 103 -19.57 44.25 3.66
N SER A 104 -20.63 43.52 3.32
CA SER A 104 -20.89 42.17 3.82
C SER A 104 -21.76 41.40 2.83
N VAL A 105 -22.18 40.20 3.22
CA VAL A 105 -23.15 39.37 2.49
C VAL A 105 -24.25 38.90 3.44
N ALA A 106 -25.46 38.77 2.92
CA ALA A 106 -26.57 38.17 3.65
C ALA A 106 -27.32 37.18 2.75
N GLN A 107 -27.82 36.10 3.36
CA GLN A 107 -28.65 35.13 2.67
C GLN A 107 -30.10 35.60 2.67
N ASP A 108 -30.79 35.51 1.53
CA ASP A 108 -32.23 35.72 1.48
C ASP A 108 -32.95 34.41 1.87
N ASP A 109 -33.74 34.46 2.94
CA ASP A 109 -34.50 33.31 3.44
C ASP A 109 -35.52 32.73 2.43
N THR A 110 -35.88 33.49 1.39
CA THR A 110 -36.91 33.09 0.42
C THR A 110 -36.38 32.22 -0.72
N ASP A 111 -35.16 32.49 -1.20
CA ASP A 111 -34.53 31.73 -2.30
C ASP A 111 -33.24 31.01 -1.87
N GLY A 112 -32.71 31.31 -0.67
CA GLY A 112 -31.49 30.70 -0.13
C GLY A 112 -30.20 31.22 -0.79
N LEU A 113 -30.25 32.27 -1.61
CA LEU A 113 -29.10 32.84 -2.29
C LEU A 113 -28.43 33.93 -1.44
N TRP A 114 -27.12 34.05 -1.57
CA TRP A 114 -26.33 35.10 -0.93
C TRP A 114 -26.25 36.36 -1.79
N TYR A 115 -26.46 37.53 -1.18
CA TYR A 115 -26.42 38.85 -1.81
C TYR A 115 -25.48 39.79 -1.05
N TRP A 116 -24.88 40.74 -1.78
CA TRP A 116 -24.05 41.78 -1.19
C TRP A 116 -24.89 42.79 -0.41
N THR A 117 -24.34 43.26 0.70
CA THR A 117 -24.90 44.34 1.52
C THR A 117 -23.87 45.42 1.75
N ILE A 118 -24.33 46.66 1.85
CA ILE A 118 -23.54 47.83 2.23
C ILE A 118 -24.24 48.53 3.40
N ASP A 119 -23.51 48.72 4.50
CA ASP A 119 -24.00 49.30 5.76
C ASP A 119 -25.29 48.63 6.29
N GLY A 120 -25.40 47.31 6.10
CA GLY A 120 -26.53 46.50 6.54
C GLY A 120 -27.76 46.52 5.62
N GLU A 121 -27.71 47.27 4.52
CA GLU A 121 -28.76 47.32 3.50
C GLU A 121 -28.34 46.53 2.25
N TRP A 122 -29.31 45.98 1.51
CA TRP A 122 -29.04 45.26 0.26
C TRP A 122 -28.39 46.17 -0.78
N LEU A 123 -27.32 45.72 -1.42
CA LEU A 123 -26.75 46.41 -2.57
C LEU A 123 -27.69 46.21 -3.77
N VAL A 124 -28.31 47.29 -4.24
CA VAL A 124 -29.32 47.27 -5.30
C VAL A 124 -28.89 48.17 -6.45
N VAL A 125 -28.85 47.62 -7.66
CA VAL A 125 -28.62 48.38 -8.91
C VAL A 125 -29.78 48.11 -9.86
N ASP A 126 -30.31 49.17 -10.47
CA ASP A 126 -31.49 49.11 -11.36
C ASP A 126 -32.71 48.37 -10.76
N GLY A 127 -32.86 48.41 -9.44
CA GLY A 127 -33.93 47.75 -8.70
C GLY A 127 -33.71 46.25 -8.47
N GLN A 128 -32.54 45.70 -8.81
CA GLN A 128 -32.16 44.31 -8.58
C GLN A 128 -31.05 44.21 -7.52
N ARG A 129 -31.18 43.25 -6.60
CA ARG A 129 -30.12 42.95 -5.62
C ARG A 129 -28.94 42.27 -6.30
N ILE A 130 -27.73 42.63 -5.89
CA ILE A 130 -26.50 42.06 -6.44
C ILE A 130 -26.15 40.76 -5.70
N ARG A 131 -26.10 39.64 -6.44
CA ARG A 131 -25.74 38.33 -5.89
C ARG A 131 -24.25 38.27 -5.56
N ALA A 132 -23.93 37.64 -4.43
CA ALA A 132 -22.57 37.32 -4.00
C ALA A 132 -22.11 35.92 -4.44
N GLN A 133 -23.01 35.12 -5.01
CA GLN A 133 -22.72 33.79 -5.55
C GLN A 133 -23.13 33.65 -7.02
N GLY A 134 -22.42 32.81 -7.76
CA GLY A 134 -22.84 32.40 -9.10
C GLY A 134 -24.08 31.50 -9.08
N ILE A 135 -24.73 31.35 -10.24
CA ILE A 135 -25.78 30.36 -10.48
C ILE A 135 -25.39 29.45 -11.65
N ASP A 136 -25.77 28.16 -11.57
CA ASP A 136 -25.50 27.21 -12.65
C ASP A 136 -26.49 27.44 -13.78
N GLY A 137 -26.04 27.18 -14.99
CA GLY A 137 -26.92 27.10 -16.14
C GLY A 137 -27.67 25.77 -16.11
N GLU A 138 -28.86 25.75 -16.71
CA GLU A 138 -29.57 24.49 -16.95
C GLU A 138 -28.79 23.61 -17.96
N ASP A 139 -28.92 22.28 -17.85
CA ASP A 139 -28.30 21.23 -18.67
C ASP A 139 -27.64 21.70 -19.99
N GLY A 140 -26.33 21.97 -19.91
CA GLY A 140 -25.48 22.30 -21.06
C GLY A 140 -25.37 23.79 -21.42
N GLN A 141 -26.02 24.69 -20.66
CA GLN A 141 -25.79 26.13 -20.74
C GLN A 141 -24.77 26.60 -19.70
N PRO A 142 -23.90 27.58 -20.04
CA PRO A 142 -23.07 28.24 -19.03
C PRO A 142 -23.96 28.91 -17.97
N GLY A 143 -23.52 28.84 -16.71
CA GLY A 143 -24.12 29.61 -15.62
C GLY A 143 -23.82 31.10 -15.71
N GLU A 144 -24.35 31.85 -14.75
CA GLU A 144 -24.03 33.27 -14.57
C GLU A 144 -23.11 33.42 -13.36
N ASP A 145 -21.95 34.03 -13.57
CA ASP A 145 -21.00 34.34 -12.50
C ASP A 145 -21.60 35.39 -11.54
N ALA A 146 -21.20 35.34 -10.27
CA ALA A 146 -21.49 36.43 -9.36
C ALA A 146 -20.72 37.69 -9.71
N VAL A 147 -21.31 38.82 -9.37
CA VAL A 147 -20.66 40.12 -9.50
C VAL A 147 -19.89 40.41 -8.22
N SER A 148 -18.57 40.61 -8.35
CA SER A 148 -17.73 41.11 -7.26
C SER A 148 -17.79 42.64 -7.23
N PRO A 149 -18.27 43.28 -6.16
CA PRO A 149 -18.18 44.72 -6.04
C PRO A 149 -16.73 45.17 -5.91
N GLN A 150 -16.44 46.41 -6.29
CA GLN A 150 -15.15 47.04 -6.06
C GLN A 150 -15.37 48.38 -5.38
N VAL A 151 -14.46 48.75 -4.49
CA VAL A 151 -14.47 50.08 -3.85
C VAL A 151 -13.27 50.91 -4.26
N ARG A 152 -13.45 52.23 -4.24
CA ARG A 152 -12.38 53.21 -4.35
C ARG A 152 -12.72 54.46 -3.57
N ILE A 153 -11.74 55.35 -3.43
CA ILE A 153 -11.96 56.71 -2.96
C ILE A 153 -11.90 57.64 -4.17
N ASN A 154 -12.95 58.42 -4.38
CA ASN A 154 -12.97 59.41 -5.43
C ASN A 154 -11.91 60.50 -5.14
N PRO A 155 -10.97 60.77 -6.07
CA PRO A 155 -9.88 61.69 -5.82
C PRO A 155 -10.33 63.15 -5.65
N ASP A 156 -11.47 63.52 -6.23
CA ASP A 156 -12.01 64.88 -6.21
C ASP A 156 -12.94 65.11 -5.01
N THR A 157 -13.89 64.20 -4.80
CA THR A 157 -14.91 64.34 -3.74
C THR A 157 -14.48 63.78 -2.40
N LYS A 158 -13.41 62.98 -2.37
CA LYS A 158 -12.93 62.23 -1.19
C LYS A 158 -13.96 61.28 -0.61
N MET A 159 -14.98 60.92 -1.37
CA MET A 159 -16.00 59.97 -0.96
C MET A 159 -15.67 58.56 -1.42
N TRP A 160 -16.08 57.57 -0.64
CA TRP A 160 -16.09 56.18 -1.04
C TRP A 160 -17.09 55.97 -2.17
N GLU A 161 -16.65 55.27 -3.21
CA GLU A 161 -17.49 54.85 -4.32
C GLU A 161 -17.43 53.32 -4.46
N ILE A 162 -18.55 52.75 -4.90
CA ILE A 162 -18.68 51.33 -5.20
C ILE A 162 -18.95 51.12 -6.70
N SER A 163 -18.41 50.05 -7.25
CA SER A 163 -18.68 49.58 -8.61
C SER A 163 -19.15 48.14 -8.53
N VAL A 164 -20.10 47.78 -9.40
CA VAL A 164 -20.61 46.40 -9.55
C VAL A 164 -20.45 45.90 -10.98
N ASP A 165 -19.60 46.55 -11.77
CA ASP A 165 -19.42 46.27 -13.20
C ASP A 165 -17.95 46.22 -13.60
N GLY A 166 -17.10 45.77 -12.66
CA GLY A 166 -15.65 45.65 -12.89
C GLY A 166 -14.94 46.99 -12.99
N GLY A 167 -15.46 48.03 -12.32
CA GLY A 167 -14.84 49.35 -12.25
C GLY A 167 -15.16 50.27 -13.40
N LEU A 168 -16.18 49.95 -14.22
CA LEU A 168 -16.59 50.78 -15.36
C LEU A 168 -17.41 51.99 -14.89
N ASN A 169 -18.39 51.76 -14.03
CA ASN A 169 -19.20 52.79 -13.39
C ASN A 169 -19.01 52.75 -11.87
N TRP A 170 -19.09 53.94 -11.26
CA TRP A 170 -18.84 54.15 -9.84
C TRP A 170 -19.96 55.00 -9.25
N GLU A 171 -20.58 54.49 -8.20
CA GLU A 171 -21.63 55.18 -7.46
C GLU A 171 -21.13 55.58 -6.08
N SER A 172 -21.46 56.81 -5.66
CA SER A 172 -21.06 57.28 -4.34
C SER A 172 -21.85 56.58 -3.25
N THR A 173 -21.14 56.08 -2.24
CA THR A 173 -21.73 55.53 -1.00
C THR A 173 -22.25 56.64 -0.07
N GLY A 174 -21.88 57.91 -0.33
CA GLY A 174 -22.14 59.04 0.55
C GLY A 174 -21.20 59.14 1.76
N ILE A 175 -20.26 58.20 1.92
CA ILE A 175 -19.30 58.18 3.03
C ILE A 175 -18.03 58.93 2.63
N VAL A 176 -17.59 59.87 3.46
CA VAL A 176 -16.37 60.66 3.25
C VAL A 176 -15.18 59.92 3.87
N ALA A 177 -14.12 59.71 3.10
CA ALA A 177 -12.90 58.98 3.52
C ALA A 177 -11.96 59.82 4.42
N GLU A 178 -12.29 61.08 4.69
CA GLU A 178 -11.55 61.98 5.58
C GLU A 178 -12.37 62.23 6.86
N GLY A 179 -11.77 61.98 8.03
CA GLY A 179 -12.34 62.39 9.32
C GLY A 179 -12.29 63.91 9.50
N GLN A 180 -13.27 64.47 10.21
CA GLN A 180 -13.14 65.84 10.74
C GLN A 180 -11.86 65.89 11.62
N ASP A 181 -10.98 66.85 11.33
CA ASP A 181 -9.76 67.19 12.07
C ASP A 181 -8.51 66.29 11.90
N GLY A 182 -8.48 65.40 10.90
CA GLY A 182 -7.24 64.68 10.55
C GLY A 182 -6.78 63.64 11.59
N GLU A 183 -7.63 63.29 12.56
CA GLU A 183 -7.52 62.07 13.34
C GLU A 183 -7.97 60.87 12.50
N LEU A 184 -7.22 59.76 12.56
CA LEU A 184 -7.63 58.47 12.03
C LEU A 184 -8.90 58.03 12.79
N GLY A 185 -10.01 57.84 12.07
CA GLY A 185 -11.25 57.36 12.68
C GLY A 185 -11.08 55.95 13.25
N THR A 186 -11.78 55.64 14.34
CA THR A 186 -11.73 54.33 15.03
C THR A 186 -12.71 53.31 14.42
N GLY A 187 -12.85 53.29 13.10
CA GLY A 187 -13.93 52.60 12.39
C GLY A 187 -13.47 51.45 11.51
N GLY A 188 -13.40 50.26 12.09
CA GLY A 188 -13.64 48.98 11.40
C GLY A 188 -12.41 48.24 10.87
N SER A 189 -12.11 47.11 11.51
CA SER A 189 -11.34 45.98 10.98
C SER A 189 -11.92 45.53 9.62
N GLY A 190 -11.13 44.82 8.81
CA GLY A 190 -11.50 44.38 7.44
C GLY A 190 -12.86 43.69 7.35
N ILE A 191 -13.36 43.46 6.12
CA ILE A 191 -14.70 42.88 5.88
C ILE A 191 -14.89 41.58 6.68
N ILE A 192 -13.82 40.78 6.76
CA ILE A 192 -13.73 39.59 7.61
C ILE A 192 -13.01 39.98 8.89
N ALA A 193 -13.75 40.04 9.99
CA ALA A 193 -13.24 40.42 11.30
C ALA A 193 -12.42 39.31 11.96
N ASP A 194 -12.79 38.05 11.74
CA ASP A 194 -12.10 36.89 12.32
C ASP A 194 -12.32 35.61 11.51
N VAL A 195 -11.37 34.66 11.63
CA VAL A 195 -11.43 33.33 11.02
C VAL A 195 -11.17 32.28 12.10
N ASP A 196 -12.23 31.60 12.53
CA ASP A 196 -12.14 30.52 13.51
C ASP A 196 -12.01 29.17 12.80
N TYR A 197 -10.78 28.69 12.70
CA TYR A 197 -10.43 27.40 12.12
C TYR A 197 -9.95 26.37 13.14
N GLU A 198 -9.97 26.70 14.44
CA GLU A 198 -9.46 25.83 15.51
C GLU A 198 -10.58 25.28 16.40
N SER A 199 -11.61 26.07 16.70
CA SER A 199 -12.60 25.69 17.72
C SER A 199 -13.55 24.58 17.27
N ASN A 200 -13.76 24.45 15.95
CA ASN A 200 -14.65 23.47 15.35
C ASN A 200 -13.85 22.44 14.56
N ALA A 201 -14.01 21.16 14.90
CA ALA A 201 -13.28 20.05 14.25
C ALA A 201 -13.67 19.86 12.77
N TYR A 202 -14.85 20.32 12.35
CA TYR A 202 -15.43 20.01 11.04
C TYR A 202 -15.57 21.22 10.12
N ASN A 203 -15.53 22.44 10.65
CA ASN A 203 -15.79 23.66 9.88
C ASN A 203 -14.76 24.74 10.19
N VAL A 204 -14.56 25.64 9.24
CA VAL A 204 -13.98 26.96 9.46
C VAL A 204 -15.13 27.97 9.48
N ILE A 205 -15.12 28.85 10.48
CA ILE A 205 -16.16 29.86 10.68
C ILE A 205 -15.57 31.24 10.42
N PHE A 206 -16.02 31.88 9.35
CA PHE A 206 -15.70 33.27 9.03
C PHE A 206 -16.68 34.20 9.73
N ILE A 207 -16.18 35.21 10.42
CA ILE A 207 -16.96 36.21 11.15
C ILE A 207 -16.75 37.55 10.46
N LEU A 208 -17.82 38.11 9.90
CA LEU A 208 -17.77 39.39 9.19
C LEU A 208 -17.87 40.58 10.16
N ALA A 209 -17.48 41.77 9.70
CA ALA A 209 -17.49 42.99 10.50
C ALA A 209 -18.88 43.39 11.01
N ASP A 210 -19.95 43.01 10.31
CA ASP A 210 -21.35 43.22 10.73
C ASP A 210 -21.86 42.16 11.72
N GLY A 211 -21.04 41.15 12.05
CA GLY A 211 -21.37 40.02 12.92
C GLY A 211 -21.96 38.80 12.21
N THR A 212 -22.15 38.85 10.89
CA THR A 212 -22.57 37.70 10.08
C THR A 212 -21.55 36.57 10.18
N ARG A 213 -22.02 35.32 10.24
CA ARG A 213 -21.18 34.13 10.38
C ARG A 213 -21.40 33.19 9.21
N ILE A 214 -20.31 32.78 8.59
CA ILE A 214 -20.31 31.87 7.45
C ILE A 214 -19.51 30.63 7.82
N SER A 215 -20.09 29.43 7.67
CA SER A 215 -19.49 28.17 8.10
C SER A 215 -19.20 27.26 6.91
N VAL A 216 -17.92 27.05 6.59
CA VAL A 216 -17.48 26.19 5.48
C VAL A 216 -16.89 24.88 6.02
N PRO A 217 -17.28 23.70 5.51
CA PRO A 217 -16.73 22.43 5.97
C PRO A 217 -15.24 22.27 5.63
N LYS A 218 -14.51 21.55 6.49
CA LYS A 218 -13.10 21.17 6.27
C LYS A 218 -13.00 19.89 5.43
N THR A 219 -11.90 19.74 4.70
CA THR A 219 -11.56 18.46 4.09
C THR A 219 -11.15 17.48 5.18
N ILE A 220 -11.79 16.32 5.22
CA ILE A 220 -11.49 15.25 6.18
C ILE A 220 -11.23 13.98 5.39
N SER A 221 -9.95 13.65 5.27
CA SER A 221 -9.50 12.45 4.60
C SER A 221 -9.80 11.21 5.40
N VAL A 222 -10.21 10.16 4.68
CA VAL A 222 -10.48 8.85 5.28
C VAL A 222 -9.31 7.93 5.00
N GLU A 223 -8.58 7.58 6.05
CA GLU A 223 -7.56 6.54 5.98
C GLU A 223 -8.12 5.23 6.52
N PHE A 224 -7.85 4.14 5.81
CA PHE A 224 -8.24 2.79 6.20
C PHE A 224 -7.17 1.80 5.76
N ASN A 225 -6.39 1.29 6.71
CA ASN A 225 -5.30 0.37 6.46
C ASN A 225 -5.55 -0.94 7.20
N ILE A 226 -5.46 -2.08 6.49
CA ILE A 226 -5.59 -3.41 7.07
C ILE A 226 -4.20 -4.03 7.17
N GLU A 227 -3.71 -4.25 8.38
CA GLU A 227 -2.40 -4.84 8.59
C GLU A 227 -2.40 -6.34 8.31
N GLY A 228 -1.33 -6.86 7.72
CA GLY A 228 -1.12 -8.31 7.58
C GLY A 228 -1.89 -8.99 6.46
N LEU A 229 -2.40 -8.23 5.47
CA LEU A 229 -2.84 -8.80 4.20
C LEU A 229 -1.64 -9.31 3.39
N SER A 230 -1.87 -10.40 2.64
CA SER A 230 -0.95 -11.00 1.69
C SER A 230 -0.61 -10.02 0.57
N SER A 231 0.68 -9.98 0.20
CA SER A 231 1.16 -9.23 -0.95
C SER A 231 0.63 -9.76 -2.29
N GLU A 232 0.12 -10.99 -2.32
CA GLU A 232 -0.52 -11.59 -3.51
C GLU A 232 -1.94 -11.05 -3.75
N GLY A 233 -2.52 -10.31 -2.80
CA GLY A 233 -3.85 -9.71 -2.91
C GLY A 233 -5.03 -10.69 -2.78
N VAL A 234 -4.76 -11.94 -2.38
CA VAL A 234 -5.78 -12.97 -2.12
C VAL A 234 -5.55 -13.63 -0.76
N GLU A 235 -6.57 -13.58 0.08
CA GLU A 235 -6.58 -14.22 1.40
C GLU A 235 -7.29 -15.57 1.35
N SER A 236 -6.56 -16.65 1.62
CA SER A 236 -7.15 -17.99 1.71
C SER A 236 -7.53 -18.33 3.16
N TYR A 237 -8.72 -18.91 3.32
CA TYR A 237 -9.30 -19.31 4.60
C TYR A 237 -9.77 -20.74 4.52
N LEU A 238 -9.47 -21.56 5.52
CA LEU A 238 -10.14 -22.85 5.67
C LEU A 238 -11.65 -22.62 5.85
N TYR A 239 -12.48 -23.49 5.27
CA TYR A 239 -13.93 -23.40 5.47
C TYR A 239 -14.31 -23.29 6.95
N GLY A 240 -15.16 -22.31 7.29
CA GLY A 240 -15.62 -22.03 8.65
C GLY A 240 -14.59 -21.32 9.56
N SER A 241 -13.34 -21.16 9.13
CA SER A 241 -12.32 -20.46 9.89
C SER A 241 -12.52 -18.94 9.89
N SER A 242 -11.91 -18.27 10.87
CA SER A 242 -11.88 -16.81 10.94
C SER A 242 -10.45 -16.30 11.12
N ARG A 243 -10.18 -15.12 10.56
CA ARG A 243 -8.95 -14.36 10.82
C ARG A 243 -9.32 -12.95 11.28
N THR A 244 -8.54 -12.44 12.22
CA THR A 244 -8.67 -11.07 12.72
C THR A 244 -7.43 -10.28 12.34
N TYR A 245 -7.65 -9.08 11.80
CA TYR A 245 -6.65 -8.12 11.40
C TYR A 245 -6.76 -6.87 12.27
N ASN A 246 -5.62 -6.25 12.57
CA ASN A 246 -5.62 -4.88 13.07
C ASN A 246 -5.93 -3.93 11.92
N VAL A 247 -6.64 -2.86 12.24
CA VAL A 247 -6.99 -1.83 11.26
C VAL A 247 -6.66 -0.47 11.82
N GLU A 248 -5.91 0.31 11.07
CA GLU A 248 -5.72 1.74 11.34
C GLU A 248 -6.78 2.51 10.55
N ILE A 249 -7.56 3.32 11.25
CA ILE A 249 -8.64 4.09 10.64
C ILE A 249 -8.67 5.52 11.17
N SER A 250 -8.85 6.49 10.27
CA SER A 250 -9.01 7.91 10.61
C SER A 250 -10.07 8.56 9.70
N GLY A 251 -10.70 9.64 10.17
CA GLY A 251 -11.64 10.45 9.38
C GLY A 251 -12.98 9.81 8.99
N MET A 252 -13.21 8.52 9.27
CA MET A 252 -14.44 7.80 8.92
C MET A 252 -15.62 8.24 9.80
N PHE A 253 -16.74 8.58 9.15
CA PHE A 253 -18.04 8.83 9.78
C PHE A 253 -19.02 7.67 9.59
N ALA A 254 -19.10 7.14 8.38
CA ALA A 254 -19.98 6.03 8.02
C ALA A 254 -19.26 5.05 7.10
N TYR A 255 -19.71 3.80 7.07
CA TYR A 255 -19.17 2.80 6.15
C TYR A 255 -20.22 1.80 5.69
N VAL A 256 -19.96 1.20 4.54
CA VAL A 256 -20.68 0.06 3.98
C VAL A 256 -19.68 -1.03 3.65
N VAL A 257 -20.06 -2.28 3.94
CA VAL A 257 -19.25 -3.46 3.60
C VAL A 257 -19.96 -4.28 2.55
N ASN A 258 -19.26 -4.56 1.46
CA ASN A 258 -19.64 -5.51 0.44
C ASN A 258 -18.79 -6.77 0.64
N LYS A 259 -19.40 -7.94 0.49
CA LYS A 259 -18.72 -9.23 0.67
C LYS A 259 -19.44 -10.30 -0.13
N PRO A 260 -18.77 -11.43 -0.45
CA PRO A 260 -19.43 -12.54 -1.11
C PRO A 260 -20.49 -13.20 -0.21
N ASP A 261 -21.45 -13.88 -0.82
CA ASP A 261 -22.52 -14.57 -0.12
C ASP A 261 -21.97 -15.68 0.78
N GLY A 262 -22.52 -15.80 1.99
CA GLY A 262 -22.06 -16.75 3.00
C GLY A 262 -20.85 -16.32 3.84
N TRP A 263 -20.05 -15.36 3.39
CA TRP A 263 -18.96 -14.79 4.19
C TRP A 263 -19.49 -13.90 5.31
N ARG A 264 -18.75 -13.78 6.41
CA ARG A 264 -19.04 -12.78 7.46
C ARG A 264 -17.86 -11.86 7.63
N VAL A 265 -18.15 -10.57 7.75
CA VAL A 265 -17.16 -9.51 7.93
C VAL A 265 -17.65 -8.61 9.05
N THR A 266 -16.80 -8.40 10.05
CA THR A 266 -17.12 -7.58 11.22
C THR A 266 -16.00 -6.58 11.45
N LEU A 267 -16.33 -5.30 11.48
CA LEU A 267 -15.42 -4.22 11.86
C LEU A 267 -15.79 -3.76 13.27
N SER A 268 -14.88 -3.94 14.23
CA SER A 268 -15.08 -3.58 15.63
C SER A 268 -14.24 -2.36 15.98
N MET A 269 -14.90 -1.29 16.42
CA MET A 269 -14.28 0.00 16.80
C MET A 269 -14.14 0.09 18.33
N ALA A 270 -13.42 -0.85 18.94
CA ALA A 270 -13.15 -0.85 20.39
C ALA A 270 -11.86 -0.06 20.69
N GLU A 271 -11.19 -0.31 21.82
CA GLU A 271 -9.87 0.30 22.11
C GLU A 271 -8.86 0.02 20.99
N ASP A 272 -8.83 -1.23 20.50
CA ASP A 272 -8.16 -1.61 19.26
C ASP A 272 -9.19 -1.81 18.14
N THR A 273 -8.96 -1.16 17.00
CA THR A 273 -9.82 -1.34 15.83
C THR A 273 -9.42 -2.62 15.11
N THR A 274 -10.39 -3.50 14.90
CA THR A 274 -10.14 -4.82 14.31
C THR A 274 -11.14 -5.19 13.24
N LEU A 275 -10.66 -5.90 12.23
CA LEU A 275 -11.44 -6.51 11.17
C LEU A 275 -11.41 -8.03 11.34
N THR A 276 -12.57 -8.65 11.56
CA THR A 276 -12.70 -10.11 11.55
C THR A 276 -13.40 -10.57 10.28
N VAL A 277 -12.75 -11.48 9.54
CA VAL A 277 -13.31 -12.14 8.36
C VAL A 277 -13.49 -13.61 8.67
N THR A 278 -14.68 -14.15 8.36
CA THR A 278 -15.02 -15.55 8.54
C THR A 278 -15.45 -16.15 7.20
N ALA A 279 -14.80 -17.24 6.81
CA ALA A 279 -15.18 -18.02 5.65
C ALA A 279 -16.50 -18.77 5.89
N PRO A 280 -17.30 -19.02 4.82
CA PRO A 280 -18.48 -19.87 4.94
C PRO A 280 -18.10 -21.27 5.43
N THR A 281 -19.05 -21.99 6.05
CA THR A 281 -18.85 -23.40 6.36
C THR A 281 -18.97 -24.24 5.08
N ARG A 282 -18.31 -25.39 5.03
CA ARG A 282 -18.27 -26.27 3.86
C ARG A 282 -19.67 -26.75 3.45
N GLU A 283 -20.57 -26.94 4.42
CA GLU A 283 -21.93 -27.43 4.20
C GLU A 283 -22.85 -26.38 3.55
N ASN A 284 -22.44 -25.10 3.53
CA ASN A 284 -23.22 -24.04 2.92
C ASN A 284 -23.04 -24.01 1.40
N THR A 285 -23.80 -24.85 0.69
CA THR A 285 -23.74 -24.96 -0.77
C THR A 285 -24.24 -23.74 -1.53
N TYR A 286 -24.82 -22.74 -0.84
CA TYR A 286 -25.26 -21.48 -1.43
C TYR A 286 -24.23 -20.35 -1.29
N ALA A 287 -23.18 -20.56 -0.50
CA ALA A 287 -22.13 -19.56 -0.32
C ALA A 287 -21.23 -19.46 -1.55
N GLU A 288 -20.73 -18.26 -1.81
CA GLU A 288 -19.64 -18.06 -2.76
C GLU A 288 -18.32 -18.49 -2.13
N THR A 289 -17.56 -19.31 -2.84
CA THR A 289 -16.27 -19.84 -2.36
C THR A 289 -15.13 -18.83 -2.50
N GLU A 290 -15.33 -17.76 -3.26
CA GLU A 290 -14.36 -16.67 -3.44
C GLU A 290 -15.05 -15.38 -3.88
N GLY A 291 -14.39 -14.25 -3.66
CA GLY A 291 -14.85 -12.96 -4.18
C GLY A 291 -14.16 -11.79 -3.51
N MET A 292 -14.69 -10.58 -3.71
CA MET A 292 -14.10 -9.35 -3.17
C MET A 292 -14.83 -8.93 -1.88
N ILE A 293 -14.06 -8.64 -0.84
CA ILE A 293 -14.54 -7.84 0.28
C ILE A 293 -14.18 -6.39 -0.03
N GLY A 294 -15.14 -5.49 0.11
CA GLY A 294 -14.96 -4.06 -0.15
C GLY A 294 -15.56 -3.20 0.94
N PHE A 295 -14.81 -2.21 1.38
CA PHE A 295 -15.23 -1.17 2.31
C PHE A 295 -15.41 0.13 1.53
N SER A 296 -16.61 0.71 1.59
CA SER A 296 -16.86 2.08 1.17
C SER A 296 -16.99 2.93 2.41
N LEU A 297 -16.05 3.83 2.63
CA LEU A 297 -15.93 4.63 3.84
C LEU A 297 -16.20 6.09 3.50
N GLN A 298 -17.00 6.77 4.30
CA GLN A 298 -17.39 8.16 4.08
C GLN A 298 -16.97 9.02 5.26
N SER A 299 -16.40 10.20 5.01
CA SER A 299 -16.12 11.21 6.04
C SER A 299 -17.36 12.05 6.35
N MET A 300 -17.32 12.83 7.45
CA MET A 300 -18.42 13.75 7.79
C MET A 300 -18.62 14.84 6.75
N THR A 301 -17.59 15.15 5.96
CA THR A 301 -17.61 16.24 4.97
C THR A 301 -17.76 15.73 3.54
N GLY A 302 -18.03 14.42 3.37
CA GLY A 302 -18.50 13.83 2.11
C GLY A 302 -17.43 13.11 1.30
N GLU A 303 -16.17 13.13 1.71
CA GLU A 303 -15.10 12.36 1.07
C GLU A 303 -15.40 10.86 1.18
N VAL A 304 -15.16 10.11 0.09
CA VAL A 304 -15.35 8.65 0.04
C VAL A 304 -14.05 7.96 -0.31
N SER A 305 -13.67 6.98 0.50
CA SER A 305 -12.55 6.08 0.25
C SER A 305 -13.04 4.65 0.03
N MET A 306 -12.35 3.90 -0.83
CA MET A 306 -12.66 2.49 -1.11
C MET A 306 -11.43 1.61 -0.92
N VAL A 307 -11.59 0.57 -0.09
CA VAL A 307 -10.55 -0.44 0.16
C VAL A 307 -11.11 -1.82 -0.14
N THR A 308 -10.38 -2.63 -0.91
CA THR A 308 -10.84 -3.95 -1.33
C THR A 308 -9.74 -4.99 -1.29
N PHE A 309 -10.07 -6.23 -0.95
CA PHE A 309 -9.18 -7.38 -1.07
C PHE A 309 -9.97 -8.65 -1.44
N ARG A 310 -9.31 -9.63 -2.06
CA ARG A 310 -9.95 -10.88 -2.47
C ARG A 310 -9.86 -11.92 -1.36
N VAL A 311 -10.91 -12.71 -1.21
CA VAL A 311 -10.94 -13.86 -0.29
C VAL A 311 -11.29 -15.15 -1.02
N LYS A 312 -10.80 -16.27 -0.50
CA LYS A 312 -11.08 -17.61 -1.00
C LYS A 312 -11.22 -18.62 0.15
N ALA A 313 -12.28 -19.41 0.13
CA ALA A 313 -12.48 -20.54 1.03
C ALA A 313 -11.81 -21.78 0.42
N VAL A 314 -10.99 -22.47 1.21
CA VAL A 314 -10.22 -23.64 0.80
C VAL A 314 -10.51 -24.82 1.73
N GLU A 315 -10.39 -26.03 1.18
CA GLU A 315 -10.57 -27.27 1.93
C GLU A 315 -9.40 -27.56 2.88
N TYR A 316 -8.21 -27.07 2.52
CA TYR A 316 -6.98 -27.28 3.25
C TYR A 316 -5.98 -26.17 2.92
N GLU A 317 -5.05 -25.94 3.83
CA GLU A 317 -3.82 -25.20 3.61
C GLU A 317 -2.76 -26.18 3.08
N LEU A 318 -1.98 -25.77 2.08
CA LEU A 318 -0.81 -26.52 1.65
C LEU A 318 0.42 -25.96 2.34
N ARG A 319 1.13 -26.82 3.05
CA ARG A 319 2.49 -26.55 3.54
C ARG A 319 3.47 -27.40 2.76
N VAL A 320 4.61 -26.83 2.40
CA VAL A 320 5.58 -27.46 1.51
C VAL A 320 6.90 -27.58 2.23
N LEU A 321 7.46 -28.78 2.23
CA LEU A 321 8.84 -29.04 2.63
C LEU A 321 9.73 -28.82 1.40
N THR A 322 10.60 -27.80 1.48
CA THR A 322 11.46 -27.35 0.38
C THR A 322 12.94 -27.66 0.60
N PHE A 323 13.33 -28.19 1.76
CA PHE A 323 14.73 -28.43 2.15
C PHE A 323 15.63 -27.16 2.16
N GLU A 324 15.07 -25.96 2.34
CA GLU A 324 15.82 -24.70 2.25
C GLU A 324 16.18 -24.09 3.61
N GLY A 325 17.41 -23.56 3.72
CA GLY A 325 17.92 -22.86 4.90
C GLY A 325 19.08 -23.58 5.61
N GLU A 326 19.66 -22.90 6.61
CA GLU A 326 20.92 -23.32 7.28
C GLU A 326 20.85 -24.73 7.88
N TYR A 327 19.70 -25.11 8.46
CA TYR A 327 19.49 -26.46 8.98
C TYR A 327 19.71 -27.52 7.90
N TRP A 328 19.13 -27.34 6.72
CA TRP A 328 19.17 -28.32 5.64
C TRP A 328 20.54 -28.39 4.97
N SER A 329 21.17 -27.24 4.71
CA SER A 329 22.52 -27.20 4.15
C SER A 329 23.56 -27.88 5.07
N SER A 330 23.32 -27.91 6.39
CA SER A 330 24.20 -28.61 7.33
C SER A 330 24.11 -30.14 7.27
N LEU A 331 23.09 -30.67 6.59
CA LEU A 331 22.81 -32.11 6.44
C LEU A 331 23.28 -32.68 5.10
N ILE A 332 24.07 -31.93 4.34
CA ILE A 332 24.62 -32.35 3.06
C ILE A 332 25.99 -32.99 3.30
N ASP A 333 26.13 -34.25 2.88
CA ASP A 333 27.34 -35.03 3.12
C ASP A 333 28.45 -34.76 2.09
N THR A 334 29.69 -34.84 2.55
CA THR A 334 30.89 -34.70 1.70
C THR A 334 31.98 -35.66 2.17
N PRO A 335 32.49 -36.56 1.31
CA PRO A 335 32.09 -36.82 -0.09
C PRO A 335 30.71 -37.50 -0.20
N GLN A 336 30.11 -37.52 -1.39
CA GLN A 336 28.78 -38.13 -1.62
C GLN A 336 28.69 -39.60 -1.22
N TYR A 337 29.70 -40.40 -1.57
CA TYR A 337 29.81 -41.81 -1.19
C TYR A 337 30.83 -41.98 -0.07
N GLY A 338 30.43 -42.69 0.99
CA GLY A 338 31.27 -42.95 2.16
C GLY A 338 31.51 -41.71 3.04
N GLY A 339 30.74 -40.64 2.85
CA GLY A 339 30.80 -39.45 3.69
C GLY A 339 30.37 -39.75 5.13
N PRO A 340 30.95 -39.05 6.12
CA PRO A 340 30.75 -39.38 7.52
C PRO A 340 29.32 -39.11 7.99
N LEU A 341 28.57 -38.18 7.37
CA LEU A 341 27.18 -37.92 7.77
C LEU A 341 26.28 -39.10 7.44
N LEU A 342 26.43 -39.70 6.26
CA LEU A 342 25.55 -40.78 5.78
C LEU A 342 26.08 -42.19 6.08
N TYR A 343 27.38 -42.34 6.34
CA TYR A 343 28.05 -43.63 6.51
C TYR A 343 28.79 -43.79 7.85
N GLY A 344 28.70 -42.80 8.74
CA GLY A 344 29.44 -42.75 10.00
C GLY A 344 30.96 -42.63 9.81
N GLU A 345 31.68 -42.47 10.91
CA GLU A 345 33.14 -42.27 10.92
C GLU A 345 33.95 -43.40 10.24
N SER A 346 33.40 -44.62 10.17
CA SER A 346 34.05 -45.76 9.52
C SER A 346 33.80 -45.83 8.01
N GLY A 347 32.91 -45.00 7.46
CA GLY A 347 32.49 -45.03 6.06
C GLY A 347 31.59 -46.23 5.70
N ALA A 348 31.16 -47.01 6.70
CA ALA A 348 30.26 -48.16 6.55
C ALA A 348 29.59 -48.57 7.88
N GLY A 349 29.46 -47.63 8.82
CA GLY A 349 28.90 -47.88 10.16
C GLY A 349 27.58 -47.13 10.37
N PRO A 350 26.94 -47.28 11.55
CA PRO A 350 25.76 -46.52 11.89
C PRO A 350 26.02 -45.02 11.74
N ALA A 351 25.09 -44.34 11.07
CA ALA A 351 25.07 -42.91 10.90
C ALA A 351 23.92 -42.33 11.73
N ASP A 352 24.21 -41.31 12.53
CA ASP A 352 23.19 -40.54 13.26
C ASP A 352 22.55 -39.50 12.32
N TYR A 353 22.10 -39.95 11.14
CA TYR A 353 21.49 -39.10 10.11
C TYR A 353 19.97 -39.18 10.18
N GLU A 354 19.36 -38.04 10.45
CA GLU A 354 17.91 -37.84 10.42
C GLU A 354 17.60 -36.40 10.05
N TRP A 355 16.39 -36.15 9.57
CA TRP A 355 15.87 -34.80 9.43
C TRP A 355 14.41 -34.73 9.84
N TYR A 356 13.98 -33.56 10.31
CA TYR A 356 12.61 -33.31 10.74
C TYR A 356 12.21 -31.87 10.43
N ASP A 357 11.16 -31.71 9.62
CA ASP A 357 10.58 -30.42 9.25
C ASP A 357 9.61 -29.92 10.34
N ASP A 358 10.15 -29.67 11.53
CA ASP A 358 9.38 -29.27 12.71
C ASP A 358 8.76 -27.88 12.54
N GLY A 359 7.48 -27.75 12.90
CA GLY A 359 6.73 -26.51 12.81
C GLY A 359 6.20 -26.14 11.42
N ASN A 360 6.55 -26.90 10.36
CA ASN A 360 6.04 -26.70 9.00
C ASN A 360 5.16 -27.88 8.54
N THR A 361 5.73 -28.91 7.90
CA THR A 361 4.99 -30.11 7.45
C THR A 361 4.97 -31.24 8.48
N PHE A 362 5.89 -31.23 9.45
CA PHE A 362 6.13 -32.32 10.40
C PHE A 362 6.58 -33.64 9.77
N LEU A 363 7.02 -33.64 8.51
CA LEU A 363 7.65 -34.81 7.90
C LEU A 363 9.04 -35.00 8.48
N LYS A 364 9.39 -36.26 8.77
CA LYS A 364 10.73 -36.66 9.18
C LYS A 364 11.21 -37.90 8.44
N HIS A 365 12.52 -38.08 8.50
CA HIS A 365 13.21 -39.28 8.04
C HIS A 365 14.22 -39.73 9.10
N VAL A 366 14.32 -41.05 9.26
CA VAL A 366 15.40 -41.74 9.97
C VAL A 366 15.90 -42.88 9.09
N MET A 367 17.20 -43.15 9.12
CA MET A 367 17.80 -44.26 8.37
C MET A 367 17.12 -45.60 8.71
N PRO A 368 16.67 -46.39 7.71
CA PRO A 368 16.18 -47.74 7.96
C PRO A 368 17.31 -48.64 8.45
N GLU A 369 17.01 -49.55 9.38
CA GLU A 369 17.95 -50.59 9.78
C GLU A 369 17.96 -51.70 8.72
N ASN A 370 19.08 -51.86 8.02
CA ASN A 370 19.30 -52.94 7.06
C ASN A 370 20.74 -53.44 7.18
N PHE A 371 20.96 -54.72 6.90
CA PHE A 371 22.28 -55.36 7.00
C PHE A 371 22.95 -55.21 8.39
N GLY A 372 22.16 -55.01 9.45
CA GLY A 372 22.65 -54.80 10.82
C GLY A 372 23.28 -53.43 11.09
N THR A 373 22.96 -52.41 10.28
CA THR A 373 23.43 -51.03 10.43
C THR A 373 22.35 -50.02 10.03
N THR A 374 22.51 -48.76 10.44
CA THR A 374 21.63 -47.63 10.12
C THR A 374 22.43 -46.56 9.36
N CYS A 375 22.76 -46.83 8.11
CA CYS A 375 23.45 -45.88 7.25
C CYS A 375 22.99 -46.00 5.82
N TYR A 376 23.36 -45.03 4.99
CA TYR A 376 22.75 -44.85 3.67
C TYR A 376 22.98 -46.04 2.73
N MET A 377 23.97 -46.92 2.94
CA MET A 377 24.07 -48.18 2.18
C MET A 377 22.89 -49.15 2.39
N GLY A 378 22.16 -49.00 3.50
CA GLY A 378 20.93 -49.71 3.81
C GLY A 378 19.68 -49.08 3.20
N GLY A 379 19.81 -47.92 2.55
CA GLY A 379 18.70 -47.10 2.10
C GLY A 379 18.52 -45.84 2.95
N GLY A 380 17.75 -44.87 2.45
CA GLY A 380 17.46 -43.64 3.17
C GLY A 380 17.00 -42.50 2.25
N HIS A 381 16.83 -41.32 2.84
CA HIS A 381 16.50 -40.07 2.17
C HIS A 381 17.50 -38.99 2.60
N ALA A 382 18.49 -38.69 1.76
CA ALA A 382 19.59 -37.77 2.05
C ALA A 382 19.37 -36.41 1.40
N VAL A 383 19.54 -35.32 2.15
CA VAL A 383 19.53 -33.95 1.60
C VAL A 383 20.78 -33.73 0.75
N SER A 384 20.63 -33.04 -0.38
CA SER A 384 21.71 -32.78 -1.33
C SER A 384 21.53 -31.47 -2.10
N ASP A 385 22.65 -30.87 -2.48
CA ASP A 385 22.76 -29.74 -3.43
C ASP A 385 23.59 -30.11 -4.68
N TYR A 386 23.96 -31.39 -4.85
CA TYR A 386 24.89 -31.79 -5.89
C TYR A 386 24.22 -31.79 -7.26
N VAL A 387 24.83 -31.07 -8.21
CA VAL A 387 24.40 -31.03 -9.61
C VAL A 387 25.44 -31.72 -10.49
N GLU A 388 25.03 -32.75 -11.24
CA GLU A 388 25.87 -33.38 -12.25
C GLU A 388 25.06 -33.67 -13.51
N THR A 389 25.24 -32.84 -14.54
CA THR A 389 24.53 -32.97 -15.82
C THR A 389 25.37 -33.64 -16.92
N ASP A 390 26.65 -33.93 -16.66
CA ASP A 390 27.43 -34.82 -17.51
C ASP A 390 27.07 -36.27 -17.21
N ILE A 391 26.29 -36.88 -18.10
CA ILE A 391 25.81 -38.25 -17.93
C ILE A 391 26.96 -39.26 -17.83
N ALA A 392 28.14 -38.95 -18.35
CA ALA A 392 29.32 -39.83 -18.24
C ALA A 392 29.84 -39.96 -16.81
N ASN A 393 29.53 -39.01 -15.93
CA ASN A 393 29.87 -39.04 -14.50
C ASN A 393 28.82 -39.78 -13.65
N GLY A 394 27.75 -40.31 -14.26
CA GLY A 394 26.72 -41.06 -13.54
C GLY A 394 27.23 -42.39 -13.00
N ASP A 395 27.79 -42.38 -11.80
CA ASP A 395 28.28 -43.54 -11.06
C ASP A 395 27.95 -43.43 -9.57
N TYR A 396 28.36 -44.44 -8.79
CA TYR A 396 28.10 -44.48 -7.35
C TYR A 396 28.87 -43.38 -6.56
N LEU A 397 29.92 -42.78 -7.12
CA LEU A 397 30.63 -41.66 -6.47
C LEU A 397 29.86 -40.34 -6.61
N HIS A 398 28.94 -40.25 -7.57
CA HIS A 398 28.04 -39.11 -7.80
C HIS A 398 26.57 -39.46 -7.46
N GLN A 399 26.36 -40.39 -6.52
CA GLN A 399 25.04 -40.94 -6.17
C GLN A 399 24.04 -39.93 -5.58
N LEU A 400 24.50 -38.80 -5.06
CA LEU A 400 23.65 -37.74 -4.52
C LEU A 400 23.36 -36.64 -5.56
N ALA A 401 23.95 -36.71 -6.76
CA ALA A 401 23.78 -35.66 -7.76
C ALA A 401 22.50 -35.82 -8.58
N VAL A 402 21.72 -34.75 -8.70
CA VAL A 402 20.54 -34.72 -9.60
C VAL A 402 20.96 -34.51 -11.05
N TYR A 403 20.29 -35.20 -11.98
CA TYR A 403 20.47 -34.99 -13.43
C TYR A 403 19.60 -33.83 -13.94
N TYR A 404 19.70 -32.68 -13.30
CA TYR A 404 18.96 -31.47 -13.65
C TYR A 404 19.74 -30.24 -13.20
N LYS A 405 19.60 -29.15 -13.94
CA LYS A 405 20.15 -27.85 -13.57
C LYS A 405 19.19 -26.75 -14.01
N ASP A 406 18.73 -25.97 -13.07
CA ASP A 406 17.87 -24.83 -13.35
C ASP A 406 18.63 -23.79 -14.19
N PRO A 407 18.05 -23.31 -15.31
CA PRO A 407 18.75 -22.42 -16.23
C PRO A 407 18.93 -20.98 -15.70
N VAL A 408 18.22 -20.60 -14.64
CA VAL A 408 18.25 -19.24 -14.08
C VAL A 408 19.19 -19.17 -12.89
N THR A 409 18.98 -20.03 -11.91
CA THR A 409 19.74 -20.06 -10.64
C THR A 409 21.02 -20.87 -10.76
N GLY A 410 21.03 -21.90 -11.61
CA GLY A 410 22.12 -22.86 -11.71
C GLY A 410 22.08 -23.95 -10.64
N PHE A 411 21.05 -23.99 -9.79
CA PHE A 411 20.86 -25.00 -8.76
C PHE A 411 20.13 -26.24 -9.27
N GLY A 412 20.12 -27.31 -8.46
CA GLY A 412 19.60 -28.62 -8.84
C GLY A 412 18.14 -28.86 -8.45
N GLY A 413 17.63 -28.15 -7.44
CA GLY A 413 16.28 -28.36 -6.92
C GLY A 413 15.17 -27.82 -7.83
N HIS A 414 13.93 -28.15 -7.48
CA HIS A 414 12.77 -27.75 -8.24
C HIS A 414 12.52 -26.23 -8.13
N ASN A 415 12.08 -25.58 -9.21
CA ASN A 415 11.93 -24.12 -9.28
C ASN A 415 13.21 -23.31 -8.92
N GLY A 416 14.38 -23.94 -9.01
CA GLY A 416 15.66 -23.29 -8.69
C GLY A 416 15.96 -23.22 -7.19
N SER A 417 15.40 -24.09 -6.37
CA SER A 417 15.88 -24.35 -5.00
C SER A 417 17.32 -24.89 -5.01
N GLU A 418 18.07 -24.59 -3.95
CA GLU A 418 19.45 -25.04 -3.80
C GLU A 418 19.48 -26.54 -3.50
N ASN A 419 18.66 -26.95 -2.55
CA ASN A 419 18.64 -28.28 -1.98
C ASN A 419 17.46 -29.08 -2.50
N PHE A 420 17.61 -30.40 -2.44
CA PHE A 420 16.58 -31.39 -2.70
C PHE A 420 16.90 -32.64 -1.88
N CYS A 421 16.07 -33.67 -1.95
CA CYS A 421 16.32 -34.93 -1.29
C CYS A 421 16.58 -36.06 -2.28
N VAL A 422 17.50 -36.96 -1.95
CA VAL A 422 17.85 -38.15 -2.73
C VAL A 422 17.43 -39.39 -1.95
N HIS A 423 16.55 -40.16 -2.55
CA HIS A 423 16.19 -41.48 -2.08
C HIS A 423 17.21 -42.51 -2.55
N PHE A 424 17.50 -43.48 -1.69
CA PHE A 424 18.11 -44.74 -2.07
C PHE A 424 17.42 -45.91 -1.38
N GLY A 425 17.15 -46.97 -2.11
CA GLY A 425 16.71 -48.24 -1.55
C GLY A 425 15.63 -48.91 -2.38
N TYR A 426 15.60 -50.24 -2.35
CA TYR A 426 14.54 -51.00 -2.96
C TYR A 426 14.46 -52.40 -2.36
N LYS A 427 13.30 -53.01 -2.55
CA LYS A 427 13.04 -54.40 -2.21
C LYS A 427 12.38 -55.08 -3.39
N ASP A 428 12.99 -56.17 -3.83
CA ASP A 428 12.43 -57.07 -4.83
C ASP A 428 12.19 -58.47 -4.24
N GLU A 429 11.63 -59.38 -5.04
CA GLU A 429 11.36 -60.76 -4.63
C GLU A 429 12.57 -61.68 -4.82
N SER A 430 13.74 -61.13 -5.19
CA SER A 430 14.94 -61.94 -5.43
C SER A 430 15.52 -62.45 -4.11
N PRO A 431 16.18 -63.63 -4.11
CA PRO A 431 16.87 -64.13 -2.92
C PRO A 431 18.18 -63.38 -2.62
N TYR A 432 18.57 -62.41 -3.47
CA TYR A 432 19.84 -61.69 -3.37
C TYR A 432 19.67 -60.30 -2.76
N ASN A 433 18.49 -59.71 -2.88
CA ASN A 433 18.12 -58.50 -2.16
C ASN A 433 17.74 -58.87 -0.72
N MET A 434 18.57 -58.47 0.25
CA MET A 434 18.32 -58.71 1.67
C MET A 434 17.79 -57.45 2.40
N THR A 435 17.22 -56.48 1.67
CA THR A 435 16.56 -55.31 2.26
C THR A 435 15.32 -55.76 3.05
N GLU A 436 15.33 -55.48 4.34
CA GLU A 436 14.21 -55.79 5.24
C GLU A 436 13.22 -54.63 5.26
N ASN A 437 13.74 -53.42 5.45
CA ASN A 437 12.99 -52.18 5.67
C ASN A 437 13.18 -51.20 4.49
N LEU A 438 12.08 -50.75 3.90
CA LEU A 438 12.13 -49.71 2.85
C LEU A 438 12.37 -48.32 3.47
N PRO A 439 13.07 -47.41 2.77
CA PRO A 439 13.18 -46.02 3.21
C PRO A 439 11.80 -45.36 3.24
N SER A 440 11.56 -44.58 4.29
CA SER A 440 10.26 -43.92 4.49
C SER A 440 10.40 -42.49 5.00
N ILE A 441 9.34 -41.73 4.74
CA ILE A 441 9.04 -40.47 5.42
C ILE A 441 7.82 -40.68 6.30
N GLU A 442 7.78 -40.07 7.47
CA GLU A 442 6.65 -40.19 8.41
C GLU A 442 6.36 -38.87 9.13
N PHE A 443 5.15 -38.73 9.67
CA PHE A 443 4.78 -37.55 10.47
C PHE A 443 5.32 -37.67 11.89
N GLY A 444 6.29 -36.84 12.24
CA GLY A 444 6.98 -36.83 13.53
C GLY A 444 6.10 -36.41 14.72
N ASP A 445 5.00 -35.72 14.45
CA ASP A 445 4.02 -35.29 15.46
C ASP A 445 2.93 -36.34 15.72
N GLY A 446 2.97 -37.47 15.02
CA GLY A 446 2.01 -38.57 15.17
C GLY A 446 0.63 -38.30 14.58
N VAL A 447 0.46 -37.24 13.79
CA VAL A 447 -0.82 -36.90 13.15
C VAL A 447 -0.79 -37.29 11.68
N ALA A 448 -1.62 -38.27 11.30
CA ALA A 448 -1.76 -38.70 9.91
C ALA A 448 -2.38 -37.59 9.05
N ARG A 449 -1.76 -37.28 7.92
CA ARG A 449 -2.20 -36.25 6.96
C ARG A 449 -2.14 -36.75 5.53
N VAL A 450 -2.72 -35.98 4.62
CA VAL A 450 -2.61 -36.23 3.18
C VAL A 450 -1.33 -35.57 2.68
N VAL A 451 -0.40 -36.37 2.14
CA VAL A 451 0.66 -35.85 1.27
C VAL A 451 0.04 -35.64 -0.11
N ASP A 452 -0.11 -34.38 -0.51
CA ASP A 452 -0.82 -34.00 -1.74
C ASP A 452 -0.01 -34.42 -2.97
N HIS A 453 1.26 -34.02 -2.99
CA HIS A 453 2.20 -34.31 -4.05
C HIS A 453 3.64 -34.08 -3.59
N LEU A 454 4.57 -34.50 -4.44
CA LEU A 454 5.96 -34.07 -4.44
C LEU A 454 6.41 -33.87 -5.89
N TYR A 455 7.55 -33.24 -6.10
CA TYR A 455 8.20 -33.19 -7.41
C TYR A 455 9.31 -34.23 -7.44
N ILE A 456 9.36 -35.03 -8.51
CA ILE A 456 10.31 -36.13 -8.65
C ILE A 456 11.22 -35.93 -9.85
N MET A 457 12.48 -36.31 -9.69
CA MET A 457 13.50 -36.36 -10.73
C MET A 457 14.38 -37.60 -10.54
N TRP A 458 15.11 -38.05 -11.56
CA TRP A 458 16.14 -39.09 -11.38
C TRP A 458 17.50 -38.48 -10.99
N ASN A 459 18.33 -39.26 -10.31
CA ASN A 459 19.72 -38.87 -10.09
C ASN A 459 20.57 -39.19 -11.34
N THR A 460 21.78 -38.63 -11.41
CA THR A 460 22.70 -38.82 -12.55
C THR A 460 23.10 -40.28 -12.73
N TYR A 461 23.24 -41.03 -11.64
CA TYR A 461 23.63 -42.44 -11.70
C TYR A 461 22.56 -43.31 -12.39
N LEU A 462 21.29 -43.16 -12.00
CA LEU A 462 20.17 -43.85 -12.65
C LEU A 462 20.03 -43.40 -14.11
N ALA A 463 20.09 -42.10 -14.40
CA ALA A 463 19.99 -41.57 -15.75
C ALA A 463 21.04 -42.19 -16.70
N ASN A 464 22.29 -42.32 -16.22
CA ASN A 464 23.36 -42.98 -16.98
C ASN A 464 23.09 -44.47 -17.20
N CYS A 465 22.70 -45.21 -16.16
CA CYS A 465 22.45 -46.65 -16.29
C CYS A 465 21.26 -46.97 -17.19
N VAL A 466 20.20 -46.17 -17.13
CA VAL A 466 19.06 -46.27 -18.05
C VAL A 466 19.50 -46.02 -19.49
N SER A 467 20.37 -45.03 -19.73
CA SER A 467 20.77 -44.62 -21.08
C SER A 467 21.87 -45.48 -21.70
N ASN A 468 22.87 -45.85 -20.90
CA ASN A 468 24.14 -46.42 -21.36
C ASN A 468 24.46 -47.77 -20.70
N GLY A 469 23.72 -48.16 -19.67
CA GLY A 469 24.09 -49.29 -18.82
C GLY A 469 25.43 -49.09 -18.11
N ASN A 470 25.88 -50.14 -17.44
CA ASN A 470 27.22 -50.26 -16.90
C ASN A 470 27.60 -51.76 -16.84
N GLY A 471 28.69 -52.11 -16.15
CA GLY A 471 29.10 -53.52 -16.00
C GLY A 471 28.17 -54.39 -15.14
N PHE A 472 27.14 -53.80 -14.50
CA PHE A 472 26.18 -54.45 -13.61
C PHE A 472 24.75 -54.46 -14.15
N THR A 473 24.40 -53.54 -15.04
CA THR A 473 23.08 -53.48 -15.68
C THR A 473 23.20 -53.09 -17.14
N ASP A 474 22.44 -53.72 -18.01
CA ASP A 474 22.30 -53.29 -19.39
C ASP A 474 21.54 -51.95 -19.47
N PRO A 475 21.71 -51.17 -20.55
CA PRO A 475 20.84 -50.03 -20.84
C PRO A 475 19.37 -50.48 -20.89
N LEU A 476 18.45 -49.59 -20.51
CA LEU A 476 17.03 -49.89 -20.54
C LEU A 476 16.58 -50.17 -21.98
N THR A 477 15.81 -51.25 -22.17
CA THR A 477 15.26 -51.58 -23.48
C THR A 477 14.17 -50.59 -23.89
N PRO A 478 13.84 -50.43 -25.19
CA PRO A 478 12.82 -49.49 -25.63
C PRO A 478 11.43 -49.69 -25.03
N ASP A 479 11.08 -50.93 -24.69
CA ASP A 479 9.80 -51.29 -24.06
C ASP A 479 9.92 -51.43 -22.53
N GLY A 480 11.13 -51.20 -21.99
CA GLY A 480 11.41 -51.37 -20.57
C GLY A 480 10.98 -50.20 -19.72
N TYR A 481 11.01 -50.39 -18.41
CA TYR A 481 10.58 -49.37 -17.46
C TYR A 481 11.37 -49.36 -16.16
N VAL A 482 11.42 -48.18 -15.55
CA VAL A 482 11.83 -47.98 -14.15
C VAL A 482 10.80 -47.06 -13.50
N LYS A 483 10.26 -47.49 -12.36
CA LYS A 483 9.22 -46.78 -11.63
C LYS A 483 9.50 -46.71 -10.14
N VAL A 484 8.88 -45.71 -9.51
CA VAL A 484 8.80 -45.54 -8.05
C VAL A 484 7.39 -45.86 -7.60
N ILE A 485 7.25 -46.52 -6.46
CA ILE A 485 5.99 -46.94 -5.86
C ILE A 485 5.92 -46.33 -4.47
N ALA A 486 4.84 -45.59 -4.18
CA ALA A 486 4.57 -45.05 -2.84
C ALA A 486 3.62 -45.99 -2.08
N ILE A 487 4.04 -46.42 -0.90
CA ILE A 487 3.30 -47.38 -0.05
C ILE A 487 2.92 -46.66 1.24
N GLY A 488 1.65 -46.26 1.34
CA GLY A 488 1.12 -45.55 2.51
C GLY A 488 0.73 -46.49 3.65
N TYR A 489 0.84 -45.99 4.89
CA TYR A 489 0.34 -46.65 6.09
C TYR A 489 -0.54 -45.67 6.88
N ASP A 490 -1.67 -46.14 7.42
CA ASP A 490 -2.55 -45.34 8.27
C ASP A 490 -1.98 -45.13 9.69
N ALA A 491 -2.73 -44.47 10.57
CA ALA A 491 -2.29 -44.17 11.94
C ALA A 491 -2.07 -45.43 12.79
N GLU A 492 -2.71 -46.54 12.43
CA GLU A 492 -2.60 -47.83 13.09
C GLU A 492 -1.46 -48.70 12.50
N GLY A 493 -0.76 -48.19 11.47
CA GLY A 493 0.31 -48.91 10.79
C GLY A 493 -0.20 -49.95 9.79
N VAL A 494 -1.47 -49.88 9.37
CA VAL A 494 -2.03 -50.74 8.34
C VAL A 494 -1.74 -50.13 6.98
N LYS A 495 -1.24 -50.97 6.07
CA LYS A 495 -0.95 -50.57 4.69
C LYS A 495 -2.23 -50.14 3.96
N ILE A 496 -2.17 -49.00 3.28
CA ILE A 496 -3.19 -48.50 2.36
C ILE A 496 -3.20 -49.34 1.08
N GLU A 497 -4.38 -49.65 0.56
CA GLU A 497 -4.54 -50.50 -0.64
C GLU A 497 -3.99 -49.84 -1.90
N GLN A 498 -4.14 -48.53 -2.05
CA GLN A 498 -3.62 -47.77 -3.18
C GLN A 498 -2.10 -47.65 -3.09
N GLU A 499 -1.42 -47.97 -4.18
CA GLU A 499 0.02 -47.80 -4.35
C GLU A 499 0.26 -46.95 -5.59
N PRO A 500 0.25 -45.61 -5.48
CA PRO A 500 0.57 -44.74 -6.60
C PRO A 500 1.93 -45.12 -7.18
N GLU A 501 2.02 -45.13 -8.51
CA GLU A 501 3.25 -45.42 -9.23
C GLU A 501 3.66 -44.20 -10.06
N PHE A 502 4.95 -43.97 -10.17
CA PHE A 502 5.52 -42.95 -11.03
C PHE A 502 6.62 -43.55 -11.92
N PHE A 503 6.47 -43.45 -13.23
CA PHE A 503 7.43 -43.97 -14.19
C PHE A 503 8.50 -42.91 -14.49
N LEU A 504 9.74 -43.18 -14.07
CA LEU A 504 10.91 -42.36 -14.41
C LEU A 504 11.33 -42.58 -15.86
N ALA A 505 11.23 -43.83 -16.31
CA ALA A 505 11.48 -44.26 -17.68
C ALA A 505 10.45 -45.32 -18.08
N SER A 506 9.96 -45.25 -19.32
CA SER A 506 9.02 -46.22 -19.89
C SER A 506 9.02 -46.14 -21.42
N SER A 507 8.24 -46.99 -22.07
CA SER A 507 7.95 -46.88 -23.51
C SER A 507 7.30 -45.55 -23.92
N GLU A 508 6.68 -44.82 -22.98
CA GLU A 508 6.08 -43.50 -23.23
C GLU A 508 7.11 -42.37 -23.20
N GLY A 509 8.33 -42.65 -22.74
CA GLY A 509 9.42 -41.71 -22.61
C GLY A 509 10.03 -41.69 -21.21
N ASN A 510 11.10 -40.90 -21.09
CA ASN A 510 11.82 -40.69 -19.84
C ASN A 510 11.56 -39.26 -19.36
N ILE A 511 11.53 -39.06 -18.04
CA ILE A 511 11.47 -37.72 -17.47
C ILE A 511 12.74 -36.93 -17.83
N ARG A 512 12.58 -35.61 -17.96
CA ARG A 512 13.68 -34.68 -18.34
C ARG A 512 13.80 -33.48 -17.42
N GLU A 513 12.80 -33.27 -16.60
CA GLU A 513 12.65 -32.16 -15.68
C GLU A 513 11.87 -32.64 -14.45
N TRP A 514 11.99 -31.90 -13.36
CA TRP A 514 11.20 -32.11 -12.15
C TRP A 514 9.71 -32.21 -12.50
N THR A 515 9.12 -33.37 -12.19
CA THR A 515 7.74 -33.67 -12.58
C THR A 515 6.89 -33.86 -11.33
N LYS A 516 5.71 -33.24 -11.30
CA LYS A 516 4.79 -33.38 -10.17
C LYS A 516 4.22 -34.81 -10.11
N TRP A 517 4.36 -35.46 -8.96
CA TRP A 517 3.75 -36.74 -8.64
C TRP A 517 2.66 -36.58 -7.58
N ASN A 518 1.42 -36.89 -7.95
CA ASN A 518 0.27 -36.83 -7.04
C ASN A 518 0.23 -38.06 -6.13
N LEU A 519 0.22 -37.83 -4.82
CA LEU A 519 0.17 -38.86 -3.78
C LEU A 519 -1.16 -38.86 -3.00
N SER A 520 -2.07 -37.93 -3.29
CA SER A 520 -3.31 -37.73 -2.54
C SER A 520 -4.26 -38.93 -2.55
N SER A 521 -4.11 -39.87 -3.48
CA SER A 521 -4.87 -41.13 -3.52
C SER A 521 -4.54 -42.08 -2.35
N LEU A 522 -3.43 -41.86 -1.64
CA LEU A 522 -3.12 -42.54 -0.38
C LEU A 522 -4.05 -42.14 0.77
N GLY A 523 -4.77 -41.02 0.65
CA GLY A 523 -5.56 -40.48 1.76
C GLY A 523 -4.68 -40.00 2.91
N LYS A 524 -5.19 -40.09 4.15
CA LYS A 524 -4.42 -39.73 5.34
C LYS A 524 -3.48 -40.88 5.71
N VAL A 525 -2.19 -40.59 5.76
CA VAL A 525 -1.14 -41.55 6.11
C VAL A 525 -0.31 -41.04 7.28
N SER A 526 0.18 -41.96 8.12
CA SER A 526 1.20 -41.68 9.13
C SER A 526 2.61 -41.75 8.55
N ARG A 527 2.79 -42.61 7.52
CA ARG A 527 4.08 -42.94 6.91
C ARG A 527 3.91 -43.34 5.45
N ILE A 528 4.89 -42.99 4.62
CA ILE A 528 5.02 -43.46 3.24
C ILE A 528 6.38 -44.13 3.08
N GLU A 529 6.38 -45.41 2.72
CA GLU A 529 7.55 -46.12 2.22
C GLU A 529 7.66 -45.92 0.71
N PHE A 530 8.88 -45.76 0.20
CA PHE A 530 9.13 -45.70 -1.24
C PHE A 530 9.90 -46.94 -1.68
N ASN A 531 9.42 -47.58 -2.75
CA ASN A 531 10.11 -48.68 -3.40
C ASN A 531 10.42 -48.33 -4.85
N MET A 532 11.42 -48.97 -5.43
CA MET A 532 11.73 -48.89 -6.86
C MET A 532 11.60 -50.26 -7.51
N ALA A 533 11.10 -50.27 -8.74
CA ALA A 533 10.94 -51.48 -9.53
C ALA A 533 11.16 -51.19 -11.03
N GLY A 534 11.50 -52.22 -11.78
CA GLY A 534 11.64 -52.17 -13.23
C GLY A 534 11.81 -53.57 -13.79
N ASP A 535 12.02 -53.65 -15.10
CA ASP A 535 12.18 -54.91 -15.82
C ASP A 535 13.63 -55.27 -16.16
N SER A 536 14.57 -54.40 -15.79
CA SER A 536 16.01 -54.69 -15.87
C SER A 536 16.42 -55.66 -14.77
N ASP A 537 16.93 -56.84 -15.16
CA ASP A 537 17.44 -57.87 -14.26
C ASP A 537 18.72 -58.49 -14.85
N ASN A 538 19.78 -58.58 -14.04
CA ASN A 538 21.08 -59.13 -14.43
C ASN A 538 21.30 -60.60 -14.00
N GLY A 539 20.22 -61.27 -13.58
CA GLY A 539 20.22 -62.62 -13.00
C GLY A 539 20.22 -62.65 -11.48
N TYR A 540 20.33 -61.49 -10.81
CA TYR A 540 20.32 -61.35 -9.36
C TYR A 540 19.16 -60.48 -8.84
N GLY A 541 18.16 -60.17 -9.67
CA GLY A 541 17.06 -59.27 -9.33
C GLY A 541 17.19 -57.92 -10.04
N PHE A 542 16.41 -56.93 -9.58
CA PHE A 542 16.36 -55.61 -10.21
C PHE A 542 17.75 -54.96 -10.25
N SER A 543 18.22 -54.61 -11.45
CA SER A 543 19.63 -54.27 -11.67
C SER A 543 19.91 -52.77 -11.87
N GLN A 544 18.89 -51.93 -12.10
CA GLN A 544 19.11 -50.49 -12.22
C GLN A 544 19.40 -49.88 -10.83
N PRO A 545 20.18 -48.77 -10.74
CA PRO A 545 20.39 -48.09 -9.48
C PRO A 545 19.08 -47.59 -8.88
N ALA A 546 18.76 -48.02 -7.66
CA ALA A 546 17.53 -47.64 -6.97
C ALA A 546 17.64 -46.26 -6.32
N TYR A 547 17.85 -45.22 -7.14
CA TYR A 547 17.94 -43.83 -6.72
C TYR A 547 16.93 -42.95 -7.46
N PHE A 548 16.33 -42.01 -6.75
CA PHE A 548 15.61 -40.89 -7.34
C PHE A 548 15.75 -39.67 -6.44
N CYS A 549 15.51 -38.48 -7.00
CA CYS A 549 15.46 -37.23 -6.28
C CYS A 549 14.00 -36.78 -6.11
N TYR A 550 13.68 -36.16 -4.99
CA TYR A 550 12.40 -35.51 -4.77
C TYR A 550 12.57 -34.14 -4.10
N ASP A 551 11.62 -33.25 -4.33
CA ASP A 551 11.58 -31.90 -3.77
C ASP A 551 10.13 -31.43 -3.61
N ASP A 552 9.92 -30.31 -2.91
CA ASP A 552 8.63 -29.65 -2.70
C ASP A 552 7.52 -30.61 -2.25
N VAL A 553 7.72 -31.29 -1.12
CA VAL A 553 6.74 -32.24 -0.57
C VAL A 553 5.59 -31.45 0.07
N ALA A 554 4.43 -31.45 -0.59
CA ALA A 554 3.27 -30.68 -0.16
C ALA A 554 2.32 -31.52 0.70
N VAL A 555 1.96 -31.00 1.86
CA VAL A 555 1.08 -31.64 2.84
C VAL A 555 -0.17 -30.79 3.06
N ARG A 556 -1.34 -31.43 3.13
CA ARG A 556 -2.62 -30.78 3.43
C ARG A 556 -2.83 -30.62 4.94
N PHE A 557 -3.16 -29.41 5.36
CA PHE A 557 -3.57 -29.06 6.72
C PHE A 557 -5.04 -28.63 6.69
N GLU A 558 -5.89 -29.39 7.38
CA GLU A 558 -7.35 -29.23 7.42
C GLU A 558 -7.82 -28.58 8.73
#